data_AF-A0A524J3J4-F1
#
_entry.id   AF-A0A524J3J4-F1
#
_cell.length_a   1.000
_cell.length_b   1.000
_cell.length_c   1.000
_cell.angle_alpha   90.00
_cell.angle_beta   90.00
_cell.angle_gamma   90.00
#
_symmetry.space_group_name_H-M   'P 1'
#
loop_
_entity.id
_entity.type
_entity.pdbx_description
1 polymer ?
#
loop_
_entity_poly.entity_id
_entity_poly.type
_entity_poly.pdbx_seq_one_letter_code
_entity_poly.pdbx_strand_id
1 'polypeptide(L)'
;MPASTILLLESDPGVGASTSAILTSAGYTVSLTTDSDEAFAHAAEHQLVLIGATSGGRSAVDLCREIRATPSMSAVPVMCVSATDEVEERITFLEAGADDVLARTFDARELEARVEALLLRFQRSSTLAPIVTTDGITLHRARRTIAVYSPKGGVGTTTIATNIAIAAVAQRPDRVILVDLALQFGGVATLLNLDPQQTLADVVRDDSSMREPELLRTYAMRHDSGLHVLAAPAAPESAEIVTPAHVALILKTLLEGYDMVVIDAGSTLDERALTIFEAAEAVLLPITPEIGALKAMHALLEYLSEAGTIGLKSTFVLNYLFARDIVKLRDVENFLGSKVAVELPYDAFLYLKAVNEGIPIVTGAPRSVAAERLVKLAAIVFALGEQDVAVAPVAAAVEERKSGSFFRRRR
;
A
#
# COMPACT_ATOMS: atom_id res chain seq x y z
N MET A 1 -16.89 5.26 15.57
CA MET A 1 -17.19 5.11 14.13
C MET A 1 -18.69 4.86 13.99
N PRO A 2 -19.36 5.24 12.88
CA PRO A 2 -20.72 4.75 12.65
C PRO A 2 -20.70 3.21 12.65
N ALA A 3 -21.68 2.58 13.30
CA ALA A 3 -21.78 1.13 13.35
C ALA A 3 -22.01 0.57 11.94
N SER A 4 -21.19 -0.39 11.50
CA SER A 4 -21.37 -1.07 10.22
C SER A 4 -22.73 -1.77 10.14
N THR A 5 -23.41 -1.64 9.00
CA THR A 5 -24.73 -2.23 8.76
C THR A 5 -24.62 -3.61 8.13
N ILE A 6 -25.25 -4.61 8.74
CA ILE A 6 -25.27 -6.00 8.30
C ILE A 6 -26.71 -6.40 7.97
N LEU A 7 -26.94 -6.93 6.78
CA LEU A 7 -28.19 -7.58 6.43
C LEU A 7 -28.07 -9.07 6.76
N LEU A 8 -28.97 -9.58 7.59
CA LEU A 8 -29.03 -10.99 8.00
C LEU A 8 -30.29 -11.62 7.39
N LEU A 9 -30.11 -12.60 6.50
CA LEU A 9 -31.20 -13.46 6.04
C LEU A 9 -31.17 -14.77 6.81
N GLU A 10 -32.22 -15.07 7.58
CA GLU A 10 -32.33 -16.32 8.32
C GLU A 10 -33.81 -16.69 8.50
N SER A 11 -34.20 -17.87 8.05
CA SER A 11 -35.60 -18.32 8.06
C SER A 11 -36.04 -18.87 9.43
N ASP A 12 -35.11 -19.33 10.27
CA ASP A 12 -35.42 -19.70 11.66
C ASP A 12 -35.34 -18.46 12.58
N PRO A 13 -36.47 -18.01 13.17
CA PRO A 13 -36.49 -16.79 13.99
C PRO A 13 -35.61 -16.88 15.24
N GLY A 14 -35.46 -18.08 15.84
CA GLY A 14 -34.63 -18.27 17.02
C GLY A 14 -33.15 -18.14 16.70
N VAL A 15 -32.74 -18.73 15.58
CA VAL A 15 -31.37 -18.63 15.06
C VAL A 15 -31.06 -17.21 14.60
N GLY A 16 -31.98 -16.56 13.90
CA GLY A 16 -31.87 -15.17 13.46
C GLY A 16 -31.71 -14.21 14.64
N ALA A 17 -32.53 -14.37 15.69
CA ALA A 17 -32.43 -13.58 16.91
C ALA A 17 -31.09 -13.78 17.65
N SER A 18 -30.60 -15.02 17.75
CA SER A 18 -29.32 -15.34 18.40
C SER A 18 -28.14 -14.73 17.65
N THR A 19 -28.09 -14.90 16.32
CA THR A 19 -27.04 -14.35 15.45
C THR A 19 -27.04 -12.83 15.49
N SER A 20 -28.23 -12.22 15.42
CA SER A 20 -28.40 -10.77 15.54
C SER A 20 -27.90 -10.23 16.89
N ALA A 21 -28.17 -10.95 18.00
CA ALA A 21 -27.69 -10.55 19.32
C ALA A 21 -26.16 -10.58 19.44
N ILE A 22 -25.50 -11.62 18.88
CA ILE A 22 -24.03 -11.70 18.82
C ILE A 22 -23.46 -10.48 18.10
N LEU A 23 -23.92 -10.23 16.87
CA LEU A 23 -23.41 -9.13 16.04
C LEU A 23 -23.73 -7.74 16.63
N THR A 24 -24.91 -7.56 17.22
CA THR A 24 -25.27 -6.31 17.89
C THR A 24 -24.39 -6.07 19.11
N SER A 25 -24.05 -7.12 19.88
CA SER A 25 -23.14 -7.01 21.03
C SER A 25 -21.71 -6.64 20.64
N ALA A 26 -21.28 -7.04 19.43
CA ALA A 26 -20.02 -6.64 18.82
C ALA A 26 -20.04 -5.21 18.23
N GLY A 27 -21.19 -4.52 18.26
CA GLY A 27 -21.32 -3.13 17.85
C GLY A 27 -21.80 -2.91 16.41
N TYR A 28 -22.34 -3.93 15.75
CA TYR A 28 -22.93 -3.83 14.41
C TYR A 28 -24.42 -3.48 14.45
N THR A 29 -24.92 -2.81 13.40
CA THR A 29 -26.36 -2.61 13.19
C THR A 29 -26.88 -3.75 12.31
N VAL A 30 -27.81 -4.57 12.82
CA VAL A 30 -28.30 -5.75 12.10
C VAL A 30 -29.74 -5.54 11.61
N SER A 31 -29.96 -5.67 10.31
CA SER A 31 -31.28 -5.77 9.69
C SER A 31 -31.59 -7.24 9.44
N LEU A 32 -32.49 -7.83 10.23
CA LEU A 32 -32.91 -9.24 10.07
C LEU A 32 -34.12 -9.33 9.14
N THR A 33 -34.06 -10.21 8.15
CA THR A 33 -35.20 -10.61 7.30
C THR A 33 -35.27 -12.13 7.17
N THR A 34 -36.48 -12.66 6.94
CA THR A 34 -36.74 -14.07 6.64
C THR A 34 -37.04 -14.28 5.14
N ASP A 35 -37.14 -13.20 4.36
CA ASP A 35 -37.56 -13.20 2.95
C ASP A 35 -36.35 -12.96 2.05
N SER A 36 -36.09 -13.92 1.14
CA SER A 36 -34.98 -13.82 0.19
C SER A 36 -35.13 -12.68 -0.83
N ASP A 37 -36.36 -12.30 -1.16
CA ASP A 37 -36.62 -11.21 -2.10
C ASP A 37 -36.38 -9.85 -1.44
N GLU A 38 -36.78 -9.72 -0.18
CA GLU A 38 -36.44 -8.55 0.65
C GLU A 38 -34.93 -8.45 0.87
N ALA A 39 -34.27 -9.58 1.15
CA ALA A 39 -32.82 -9.63 1.33
C ALA A 39 -32.09 -9.17 0.06
N PHE A 40 -32.51 -9.64 -1.11
CA PHE A 40 -31.94 -9.22 -2.38
C PHE A 40 -32.16 -7.73 -2.65
N ALA A 41 -33.37 -7.21 -2.40
CA ALA A 41 -33.71 -5.81 -2.64
C ALA A 41 -32.86 -4.84 -1.81
N HIS A 42 -32.54 -5.19 -0.56
CA HIS A 42 -31.81 -4.32 0.37
C HIS A 42 -30.31 -4.65 0.49
N ALA A 43 -29.80 -5.64 -0.25
CA ALA A 43 -28.40 -6.06 -0.18
C ALA A 43 -27.43 -4.89 -0.43
N ALA A 44 -27.73 -4.03 -1.40
CA ALA A 44 -26.88 -2.88 -1.77
C ALA A 44 -26.81 -1.78 -0.70
N GLU A 45 -27.74 -1.75 0.26
CA GLU A 45 -27.81 -0.73 1.30
C GLU A 45 -26.97 -1.08 2.54
N HIS A 46 -26.43 -2.30 2.58
CA HIS A 46 -25.70 -2.83 3.72
C HIS A 46 -24.23 -3.05 3.37
N GLN A 47 -23.38 -3.03 4.40
CA GLN A 47 -21.94 -3.21 4.24
C GLN A 47 -21.50 -4.67 4.20
N LEU A 48 -22.38 -5.59 4.61
CA LEU A 48 -22.21 -7.04 4.52
C LEU A 48 -23.59 -7.70 4.49
N VAL A 49 -23.71 -8.76 3.68
CA VAL A 49 -24.88 -9.65 3.67
C VAL A 49 -24.47 -10.99 4.26
N LEU A 50 -25.16 -11.41 5.32
CA LEU A 50 -25.00 -12.72 5.93
C LEU A 50 -26.21 -13.58 5.55
N ILE A 51 -25.96 -14.66 4.79
CA ILE A 51 -26.98 -15.56 4.29
C ILE A 51 -26.96 -16.84 5.13
N GLY A 52 -27.97 -16.99 5.99
CA GLY A 52 -28.28 -18.21 6.73
C GLY A 52 -29.24 -19.12 5.96
N ALA A 53 -30.11 -19.83 6.69
CA ALA A 53 -31.11 -20.67 6.04
C ALA A 53 -32.16 -19.80 5.34
N THR A 54 -32.60 -20.22 4.15
CA THR A 54 -33.70 -19.57 3.43
C THR A 54 -34.98 -20.39 3.57
N SER A 55 -36.12 -19.74 3.45
CA SER A 55 -37.43 -20.40 3.32
C SER A 55 -38.07 -19.97 2.01
N GLY A 56 -38.53 -20.92 1.20
CA GLY A 56 -39.19 -20.64 -0.08
C GLY A 56 -38.54 -21.33 -1.27
N GLY A 57 -38.75 -20.78 -2.47
CA GLY A 57 -38.28 -21.36 -3.74
C GLY A 57 -36.84 -21.00 -4.12
N ARG A 58 -36.23 -20.00 -3.45
CA ARG A 58 -34.87 -19.52 -3.74
C ARG A 58 -33.89 -20.04 -2.69
N SER A 59 -32.88 -20.77 -3.14
CA SER A 59 -31.84 -21.30 -2.26
C SER A 59 -30.86 -20.20 -1.84
N ALA A 60 -30.16 -20.38 -0.72
CA ALA A 60 -29.08 -19.50 -0.28
C ALA A 60 -27.97 -19.35 -1.34
N VAL A 61 -27.65 -20.45 -2.04
CA VAL A 61 -26.66 -20.50 -3.11
C VAL A 61 -27.11 -19.67 -4.31
N ASP A 62 -28.38 -19.79 -4.71
CA ASP A 62 -28.92 -19.03 -5.84
C ASP A 62 -28.98 -17.53 -5.52
N LEU A 63 -29.39 -17.17 -4.29
CA LEU A 63 -29.36 -15.79 -3.83
C LEU A 63 -27.94 -15.20 -3.88
N CYS A 64 -26.94 -15.93 -3.38
CA CYS A 64 -25.53 -15.52 -3.45
C CYS A 64 -25.11 -15.27 -4.91
N ARG A 65 -25.42 -16.21 -5.80
CA ARG A 65 -25.09 -16.11 -7.23
C ARG A 65 -25.77 -14.92 -7.90
N GLU A 66 -27.01 -14.62 -7.53
CA GLU A 66 -27.76 -13.48 -8.08
C GLU A 66 -27.25 -12.13 -7.56
N ILE A 67 -26.89 -12.04 -6.27
CA ILE A 67 -26.21 -10.85 -5.71
C ILE A 67 -24.92 -10.60 -6.49
N ARG A 68 -24.16 -11.66 -6.79
CA ARG A 68 -22.90 -11.58 -7.55
C ARG A 68 -23.09 -11.21 -9.02
N ALA A 69 -24.15 -11.70 -9.64
CA ALA A 69 -24.49 -11.36 -11.02
C ALA A 69 -24.97 -9.90 -11.17
N THR A 70 -25.31 -9.22 -10.07
CA THR A 70 -25.87 -7.86 -10.07
C THR A 70 -24.76 -6.82 -9.91
N PRO A 71 -24.45 -5.99 -10.93
CA PRO A 71 -23.30 -5.08 -10.89
C PRO A 71 -23.31 -4.10 -9.71
N SER A 72 -24.48 -3.57 -9.34
CA SER A 72 -24.64 -2.64 -8.21
C SER A 72 -24.42 -3.28 -6.83
N MET A 73 -24.38 -4.61 -6.75
CA MET A 73 -24.21 -5.38 -5.51
C MET A 73 -22.89 -6.17 -5.50
N SER A 74 -22.15 -6.19 -6.62
CA SER A 74 -20.94 -6.99 -6.78
C SER A 74 -19.83 -6.66 -5.75
N ALA A 75 -19.82 -5.44 -5.21
CA ALA A 75 -18.87 -4.98 -4.20
C ALA A 75 -19.35 -5.19 -2.74
N VAL A 76 -20.56 -5.70 -2.53
CA VAL A 76 -21.07 -5.98 -1.18
C VAL A 76 -20.56 -7.35 -0.74
N PRO A 77 -19.84 -7.48 0.38
CA PRO A 77 -19.38 -8.78 0.83
C PRO A 77 -20.56 -9.68 1.22
N VAL A 78 -20.49 -10.94 0.82
CA VAL A 78 -21.50 -11.97 1.12
C VAL A 78 -20.83 -13.09 1.91
N MET A 79 -21.30 -13.31 3.13
CA MET A 79 -20.91 -14.42 3.98
C MET A 79 -22.05 -15.42 4.06
N CYS A 80 -21.78 -16.69 3.75
CA CYS A 80 -22.79 -17.74 3.84
C CYS A 80 -22.60 -18.57 5.10
N VAL A 81 -23.70 -19.05 5.67
CA VAL A 81 -23.68 -19.99 6.78
C VAL A 81 -24.19 -21.34 6.28
N SER A 82 -23.28 -22.32 6.26
CA SER A 82 -23.56 -23.70 5.85
C SER A 82 -24.50 -24.36 6.85
N ALA A 83 -25.53 -25.04 6.33
CA ALA A 83 -26.46 -25.79 7.18
C ALA A 83 -25.84 -27.09 7.71
N THR A 84 -24.86 -27.63 6.97
CA THR A 84 -24.11 -28.84 7.33
C THR A 84 -22.62 -28.56 7.52
N ASP A 85 -21.93 -29.51 8.16
CA ASP A 85 -20.46 -29.56 8.25
C ASP A 85 -19.82 -30.17 6.98
N GLU A 86 -20.60 -30.47 5.94
CA GLU A 86 -20.08 -31.06 4.72
C GLU A 86 -19.23 -30.06 3.92
N VAL A 87 -18.05 -30.50 3.52
CA VAL A 87 -17.11 -29.68 2.76
C VAL A 87 -17.69 -29.29 1.39
N GLU A 88 -18.47 -30.18 0.76
CA GLU A 88 -19.09 -29.94 -0.55
C GLU A 88 -20.09 -28.77 -0.55
N GLU A 89 -20.88 -28.61 0.52
CA GLU A 89 -21.80 -27.47 0.65
C GLU A 89 -21.03 -26.15 0.73
N ARG A 90 -19.92 -26.13 1.48
CA ARG A 90 -19.05 -24.95 1.62
C ARG A 90 -18.38 -24.59 0.30
N ILE A 91 -17.90 -25.58 -0.45
CA ILE A 91 -17.34 -25.38 -1.80
C ILE A 91 -18.41 -24.77 -2.70
N THR A 92 -19.64 -25.29 -2.67
CA THR A 92 -20.76 -24.77 -3.49
C THR A 92 -21.05 -23.30 -3.21
N PHE A 93 -21.00 -22.85 -1.95
CA PHE A 93 -21.15 -21.43 -1.60
C PHE A 93 -20.01 -20.56 -2.13
N LEU A 94 -18.76 -21.02 -2.01
CA LEU A 94 -17.60 -20.30 -2.52
C LEU A 94 -17.64 -20.19 -4.06
N GLU A 95 -18.03 -21.26 -4.76
CA GLU A 95 -18.22 -21.26 -6.22
C GLU A 95 -19.37 -20.35 -6.67
N ALA A 96 -20.40 -20.17 -5.83
CA ALA A 96 -21.46 -19.18 -6.05
C ALA A 96 -21.01 -17.73 -5.76
N GLY A 97 -19.79 -17.54 -5.27
CA GLY A 97 -19.16 -16.25 -5.03
C GLY A 97 -19.25 -15.73 -3.60
N ALA A 98 -19.55 -16.57 -2.61
CA ALA A 98 -19.44 -16.17 -1.20
C ALA A 98 -17.99 -15.77 -0.88
N ASP A 99 -17.79 -14.69 -0.13
CA ASP A 99 -16.45 -14.22 0.28
C ASP A 99 -15.89 -14.99 1.48
N ASP A 100 -16.79 -15.55 2.30
CA ASP A 100 -16.47 -16.50 3.35
C ASP A 100 -17.68 -17.41 3.63
N VAL A 101 -17.40 -18.58 4.21
CA VAL A 101 -18.42 -19.56 4.59
C VAL A 101 -18.15 -20.10 5.98
N LEU A 102 -19.14 -19.98 6.86
CA LEU A 102 -19.11 -20.47 8.24
C LEU A 102 -20.03 -21.67 8.41
N ALA A 103 -19.54 -22.77 8.99
CA ALA A 103 -20.36 -23.94 9.26
C ALA A 103 -21.15 -23.78 10.56
N ARG A 104 -22.37 -24.33 10.62
CA ARG A 104 -23.10 -24.52 11.89
C ARG A 104 -22.65 -25.83 12.54
N THR A 105 -22.38 -25.88 13.85
CA THR A 105 -22.47 -24.84 14.89
C THR A 105 -21.18 -24.02 15.02
N PHE A 106 -21.28 -22.70 15.17
CA PHE A 106 -20.12 -21.80 15.31
C PHE A 106 -20.04 -21.12 16.68
N ASP A 107 -18.83 -20.73 17.08
CA ASP A 107 -18.60 -19.88 18.25
C ASP A 107 -18.89 -18.41 17.93
N ALA A 108 -19.41 -17.65 18.89
CA ALA A 108 -19.70 -16.22 18.72
C ALA A 108 -18.45 -15.43 18.29
N ARG A 109 -17.28 -15.75 18.87
CA ARG A 109 -16.01 -15.09 18.52
C ARG A 109 -15.56 -15.42 17.11
N GLU A 110 -15.88 -16.60 16.60
CA GLU A 110 -15.56 -16.96 15.22
C GLU A 110 -16.40 -16.15 14.23
N LEU A 111 -17.71 -16.04 14.49
CA LEU A 111 -18.59 -15.21 13.67
C LEU A 111 -18.13 -13.75 13.68
N GLU A 112 -17.82 -13.19 14.85
CA GLU A 112 -17.31 -11.82 15.00
C GLU A 112 -16.01 -11.61 14.21
N ALA A 113 -15.02 -12.49 14.38
CA ALA A 113 -13.73 -12.36 13.71
C ALA A 113 -13.85 -12.43 12.18
N ARG A 114 -14.73 -13.29 11.65
CA ARG A 114 -14.97 -13.42 10.20
C ARG A 114 -15.68 -12.22 9.62
N VAL A 115 -16.72 -11.73 10.31
CA VAL A 115 -17.44 -10.51 9.92
C VAL A 115 -16.51 -9.29 9.96
N GLU A 116 -15.69 -9.15 11.00
CA GLU A 116 -14.70 -8.07 11.11
C GLU A 116 -13.69 -8.15 9.95
N ALA A 117 -13.13 -9.34 9.69
CA ALA A 117 -12.17 -9.53 8.60
C ALA A 117 -12.76 -9.18 7.22
N LEU A 118 -14.01 -9.59 6.95
CA LEU A 118 -14.71 -9.26 5.70
C LEU A 118 -14.98 -7.76 5.56
N LEU A 119 -15.53 -7.12 6.61
CA LEU A 119 -15.80 -5.69 6.59
C LEU A 119 -14.50 -4.88 6.40
N LEU A 120 -13.41 -5.26 7.06
CA LEU A 120 -12.10 -4.63 6.86
C LEU A 120 -11.59 -4.81 5.42
N ARG A 121 -11.66 -6.03 4.86
CA ARG A 121 -11.25 -6.31 3.48
C ARG A 121 -12.03 -5.46 2.47
N PHE A 122 -13.34 -5.32 2.64
CA PHE A 122 -14.21 -4.65 1.67
C PHE A 122 -14.33 -3.13 1.88
N GLN A 123 -14.14 -2.60 3.09
CA GLN A 123 -13.94 -1.16 3.29
C GLN A 123 -12.67 -0.66 2.58
N ARG A 124 -11.64 -1.50 2.49
CA ARG A 124 -10.39 -1.22 1.76
C ARG A 124 -10.57 -1.30 0.24
N SER A 125 -11.51 -2.11 -0.24
CA SER A 125 -11.88 -2.22 -1.67
C SER A 125 -12.91 -1.14 -2.12
N SER A 126 -13.82 -0.68 -1.27
CA SER A 126 -14.76 0.39 -1.64
C SER A 126 -14.11 1.78 -1.77
N THR A 127 -12.93 1.98 -1.16
CA THR A 127 -12.09 3.17 -1.41
C THR A 127 -11.36 3.16 -2.76
N LEU A 128 -11.40 2.03 -3.50
CA LEU A 128 -10.97 1.87 -4.90
C LEU A 128 -12.07 2.13 -5.93
N ALA A 129 -13.33 2.30 -5.52
CA ALA A 129 -14.39 2.62 -6.46
C ALA A 129 -14.15 4.00 -7.09
N PRO A 130 -14.38 4.17 -8.41
CA PRO A 130 -14.34 5.49 -9.02
C PRO A 130 -15.31 6.41 -8.28
N ILE A 131 -14.87 7.62 -7.95
CA ILE A 131 -15.77 8.68 -7.50
C ILE A 131 -16.66 8.98 -8.70
N VAL A 132 -17.90 8.46 -8.69
CA VAL A 132 -18.93 8.89 -9.62
C VAL A 132 -19.36 10.28 -9.17
N THR A 133 -18.91 11.31 -9.87
CA THR A 133 -19.57 12.61 -9.80
C THR A 133 -20.78 12.59 -10.73
N THR A 134 -21.89 13.15 -10.25
CA THR A 134 -23.03 13.59 -11.07
C THR A 134 -22.49 14.31 -12.30
N ASP A 135 -22.72 13.72 -13.50
CA ASP A 135 -22.49 14.24 -14.87
C ASP A 135 -21.88 13.20 -15.84
N GLY A 136 -21.64 11.96 -15.40
CA GLY A 136 -21.29 10.87 -16.33
C GLY A 136 -19.88 10.95 -16.93
N ILE A 137 -18.99 11.77 -16.36
CA ILE A 137 -17.56 11.77 -16.64
C ILE A 137 -16.88 10.82 -15.65
N THR A 138 -16.42 9.67 -16.14
CA THR A 138 -15.59 8.75 -15.35
C THR A 138 -14.20 9.38 -15.16
N LEU A 139 -13.95 10.02 -14.02
CA LEU A 139 -12.61 10.47 -13.68
C LEU A 139 -11.82 9.24 -13.22
N HIS A 140 -10.98 8.68 -14.09
CA HIS A 140 -9.95 7.76 -13.63
C HIS A 140 -9.05 8.53 -12.66
N ARG A 141 -9.00 8.10 -11.39
CA ARG A 141 -7.99 8.63 -10.46
C ARG A 141 -6.63 8.39 -11.11
N ALA A 142 -5.86 9.46 -11.29
CA ALA A 142 -4.49 9.36 -11.81
C ALA A 142 -3.68 8.51 -10.83
N ARG A 143 -3.44 7.25 -11.20
CA ARG A 143 -2.48 6.38 -10.53
C ARG A 143 -1.10 6.93 -10.84
N ARG A 144 -0.20 6.93 -9.86
CA ARG A 144 1.15 7.49 -9.99
C ARG A 144 2.21 6.49 -9.59
N THR A 145 3.08 6.09 -10.52
CA THR A 145 4.31 5.35 -10.22
C THR A 145 5.52 6.28 -10.21
N ILE A 146 6.15 6.42 -9.06
CA ILE A 146 7.30 7.30 -8.85
C ILE A 146 8.50 6.46 -8.41
N ALA A 147 9.56 6.43 -9.21
CA ALA A 147 10.81 5.78 -8.85
C ALA A 147 11.80 6.78 -8.26
N VAL A 148 12.54 6.39 -7.22
CA VAL A 148 13.64 7.16 -6.65
C VAL A 148 14.92 6.38 -6.89
N TYR A 149 15.86 6.97 -7.62
CA TYR A 149 17.09 6.30 -8.03
C TYR A 149 18.26 7.28 -8.03
N SER A 150 19.46 6.79 -7.70
CA SER A 150 20.69 7.56 -7.97
C SER A 150 21.85 6.62 -8.27
N PRO A 151 22.69 6.89 -9.29
CA PRO A 151 23.81 6.03 -9.63
C PRO A 151 24.93 6.05 -8.59
N LYS A 152 24.83 6.91 -7.57
CA LYS A 152 25.74 6.95 -6.42
C LYS A 152 25.00 6.51 -5.15
N GLY A 153 25.53 5.49 -4.48
CA GLY A 153 25.05 5.08 -3.16
C GLY A 153 25.30 6.13 -2.08
N GLY A 154 24.42 6.19 -1.09
CA GLY A 154 24.57 7.08 0.07
C GLY A 154 24.13 8.53 -0.15
N VAL A 155 23.49 8.86 -1.28
CA VAL A 155 22.95 10.21 -1.53
C VAL A 155 21.62 10.49 -0.83
N GLY A 156 21.05 9.50 -0.14
CA GLY A 156 19.75 9.61 0.56
C GLY A 156 18.53 9.12 -0.23
N THR A 157 18.70 8.28 -1.26
CA THR A 157 17.62 7.69 -2.08
C THR A 157 16.49 7.11 -1.22
N THR A 158 16.79 6.12 -0.36
CA THR A 158 15.83 5.48 0.54
C THR A 158 15.17 6.47 1.50
N THR A 159 15.95 7.42 2.04
CA THR A 159 15.42 8.46 2.93
C THR A 159 14.39 9.33 2.23
N ILE A 160 14.67 9.76 1.01
CA ILE A 160 13.75 10.58 0.20
C ILE A 160 12.51 9.77 -0.15
N ALA A 161 12.67 8.55 -0.68
CA ALA A 161 11.56 7.66 -1.03
C ALA A 161 10.60 7.41 0.14
N THR A 162 11.16 7.12 1.32
CA THR A 162 10.39 6.88 2.55
C THR A 162 9.59 8.11 2.97
N ASN A 163 10.22 9.28 2.97
CA ASN A 163 9.58 10.51 3.42
C ASN A 163 8.52 11.02 2.46
N ILE A 164 8.75 10.97 1.14
CA ILE A 164 7.74 11.38 0.16
C ILE A 164 6.54 10.43 0.14
N ALA A 165 6.78 9.13 0.36
CA ALA A 165 5.71 8.14 0.44
C ALA A 165 4.81 8.42 1.64
N ILE A 166 5.38 8.64 2.83
CA ILE A 166 4.59 9.03 4.01
C ILE A 166 3.90 10.37 3.82
N ALA A 167 4.56 11.35 3.21
CA ALA A 167 3.96 12.65 2.94
C ALA A 167 2.70 12.53 2.07
N ALA A 168 2.72 11.63 1.08
CA ALA A 168 1.59 11.36 0.19
C ALA A 168 0.42 10.59 0.86
N VAL A 169 0.66 9.93 2.00
CA VAL A 169 -0.37 9.17 2.73
C VAL A 169 -1.44 10.08 3.34
N ALA A 170 -1.09 11.34 3.65
CA ALA A 170 -1.92 12.33 4.32
C ALA A 170 -3.40 12.35 3.91
N GLN A 171 -3.68 12.30 2.61
CA GLN A 171 -5.05 12.32 2.08
C GLN A 171 -5.55 10.96 1.62
N ARG A 172 -4.68 9.94 1.54
CA ARG A 172 -5.00 8.63 0.98
C ARG A 172 -4.39 7.49 1.82
N PRO A 173 -4.77 7.36 3.11
CA PRO A 173 -4.32 6.26 3.94
C PRO A 173 -4.67 4.91 3.31
N ASP A 174 -3.76 3.94 3.42
CA ASP A 174 -3.88 2.57 2.90
C ASP A 174 -3.93 2.46 1.36
N ARG A 175 -3.77 3.58 0.63
CA ARG A 175 -3.76 3.66 -0.84
C ARG A 175 -2.38 3.98 -1.43
N VAL A 176 -1.38 4.23 -0.59
CA VAL A 176 0.01 4.48 -0.97
C VAL A 176 0.84 3.28 -0.58
N ILE A 177 1.68 2.81 -1.51
CA ILE A 177 2.66 1.76 -1.24
C ILE A 177 4.08 2.23 -1.57
N LEU A 178 5.03 1.85 -0.72
CA LEU A 178 6.45 1.95 -0.96
C LEU A 178 7.02 0.55 -1.21
N VAL A 179 7.67 0.35 -2.35
CA VAL A 179 8.30 -0.90 -2.75
C VAL A 179 9.81 -0.74 -2.66
N ASP A 180 10.47 -1.56 -1.86
CA ASP A 180 11.92 -1.55 -1.69
C ASP A 180 12.58 -2.50 -2.70
N LEU A 181 12.95 -1.97 -3.87
CA LEU A 181 13.67 -2.70 -4.92
C LEU A 181 15.19 -2.51 -4.84
N ALA A 182 15.71 -1.96 -3.74
CA ALA A 182 17.14 -2.02 -3.40
C ALA A 182 17.49 -3.40 -2.81
N LEU A 183 17.26 -4.47 -3.58
CA LEU A 183 17.09 -5.84 -3.11
C LEU A 183 18.21 -6.43 -2.25
N GLN A 184 19.48 -6.04 -2.46
CA GLN A 184 20.61 -6.63 -1.72
C GLN A 184 20.81 -6.03 -0.34
N PHE A 185 20.47 -4.75 -0.16
CA PHE A 185 20.72 -3.99 1.08
C PHE A 185 19.58 -3.00 1.33
N GLY A 186 18.35 -3.49 1.26
CA GLY A 186 17.14 -2.67 1.37
C GLY A 186 17.08 -1.95 2.71
N GLY A 187 16.87 -0.64 2.66
CA GLY A 187 16.89 0.21 3.85
C GLY A 187 15.49 0.58 4.36
N VAL A 188 14.44 0.37 3.57
CA VAL A 188 13.11 0.93 3.84
C VAL A 188 12.56 0.41 5.17
N ALA A 189 12.60 -0.90 5.39
CA ALA A 189 12.10 -1.50 6.63
C ALA A 189 12.80 -0.93 7.87
N THR A 190 14.12 -0.75 7.81
CA THR A 190 14.90 -0.16 8.91
C THR A 190 14.50 1.30 9.15
N LEU A 191 14.37 2.11 8.08
CA LEU A 191 14.02 3.53 8.18
C LEU A 191 12.59 3.78 8.68
N LEU A 192 11.73 2.75 8.61
CA LEU A 192 10.35 2.77 9.10
C LEU A 192 10.16 1.98 10.40
N ASN A 193 11.24 1.46 10.98
CA ASN A 193 11.21 0.59 12.17
C ASN A 193 10.22 -0.59 12.02
N LEU A 194 10.23 -1.24 10.85
CA LEU A 194 9.39 -2.38 10.50
C LEU A 194 10.19 -3.69 10.58
N ASP A 195 9.51 -4.76 10.99
CA ASP A 195 10.04 -6.14 11.02
C ASP A 195 9.26 -7.03 10.03
N PRO A 196 9.66 -7.05 8.74
CA PRO A 196 8.93 -7.77 7.69
C PRO A 196 8.97 -9.28 7.89
N GLN A 197 7.77 -9.84 8.06
CA GLN A 197 7.56 -11.29 8.07
C GLN A 197 7.56 -11.89 6.66
N GLN A 198 7.23 -11.07 5.67
CA GLN A 198 7.23 -11.41 4.25
C GLN A 198 7.89 -10.27 3.46
N THR A 199 8.55 -10.65 2.37
CA THR A 199 9.34 -9.77 1.51
C THR A 199 9.04 -10.00 0.04
N LEU A 200 9.64 -9.21 -0.84
CA LEU A 200 9.61 -9.45 -2.28
C LEU A 200 10.05 -10.86 -2.67
N ALA A 201 10.99 -11.48 -1.95
CA ALA A 201 11.42 -12.85 -2.23
C ALA A 201 10.30 -13.87 -1.99
N ASP A 202 9.34 -13.56 -1.12
CA ASP A 202 8.21 -14.43 -0.82
C ASP A 202 7.08 -14.23 -1.83
N VAL A 203 6.83 -12.98 -2.24
CA VAL A 203 5.90 -12.65 -3.34
C VAL A 203 6.27 -13.42 -4.60
N VAL A 204 7.54 -13.40 -5.02
CA VAL A 204 7.94 -14.05 -6.27
C VAL A 204 7.92 -15.59 -6.21
N ARG A 205 7.79 -16.18 -5.02
CA ARG A 205 7.61 -17.63 -4.84
C ARG A 205 6.15 -18.05 -4.99
N ASP A 206 5.22 -17.10 -4.90
CA ASP A 206 3.78 -17.31 -5.01
C ASP A 206 3.25 -16.63 -6.29
N ASP A 207 3.11 -17.44 -7.35
CA ASP A 207 2.68 -16.99 -8.68
C ASP A 207 1.30 -16.31 -8.68
N SER A 208 0.38 -16.80 -7.84
CA SER A 208 -0.97 -16.22 -7.67
C SER A 208 -0.89 -14.85 -7.02
N SER A 209 -0.05 -14.69 -6.00
CA SER A 209 0.12 -13.38 -5.33
C SER A 209 0.56 -12.29 -6.29
N MET A 210 1.43 -12.60 -7.26
CA MET A 210 1.89 -11.61 -8.24
C MET A 210 0.81 -11.14 -9.20
N ARG A 211 -0.30 -11.87 -9.36
CA ARG A 211 -1.36 -11.56 -10.34
C ARG A 211 -2.65 -11.05 -9.72
N GLU A 212 -2.81 -11.20 -8.41
CA GLU A 212 -4.03 -10.84 -7.70
C GLU A 212 -3.75 -9.72 -6.69
N PRO A 213 -4.29 -8.51 -6.90
CA PRO A 213 -3.99 -7.36 -6.04
C PRO A 213 -4.28 -7.58 -4.56
N GLU A 214 -5.36 -8.30 -4.25
CA GLU A 214 -5.76 -8.62 -2.88
C GLU A 214 -4.76 -9.59 -2.21
N LEU A 215 -4.27 -10.59 -2.94
CA LEU A 215 -3.25 -11.51 -2.43
C LEU A 215 -1.91 -10.79 -2.27
N LEU A 216 -1.47 -10.01 -3.27
CA LEU A 216 -0.23 -9.26 -3.22
C LEU A 216 -0.18 -8.33 -2.00
N ARG A 217 -1.32 -7.72 -1.67
CA ARG A 217 -1.47 -6.84 -0.52
C ARG A 217 -1.25 -7.55 0.82
N THR A 218 -1.45 -8.86 0.91
CA THR A 218 -1.17 -9.63 2.15
C THR A 218 0.32 -9.71 2.48
N TYR A 219 1.19 -9.57 1.47
CA TYR A 219 2.66 -9.54 1.63
C TYR A 219 3.17 -8.14 2.02
N ALA A 220 2.35 -7.10 1.88
CA ALA A 220 2.73 -5.74 2.25
C ALA A 220 2.46 -5.49 3.73
N MET A 221 3.45 -4.94 4.42
CA MET A 221 3.28 -4.46 5.79
C MET A 221 2.58 -3.12 5.80
N ARG A 222 1.69 -2.92 6.76
CA ARG A 222 1.12 -1.60 7.05
C ARG A 222 1.92 -0.90 8.14
N HIS A 223 2.52 0.24 7.81
CA HIS A 223 3.11 1.16 8.78
C HIS A 223 2.01 1.99 9.46
N ASP A 224 2.27 2.47 10.69
CA ASP A 224 1.28 3.21 11.50
C ASP A 224 0.76 4.49 10.84
N SER A 225 1.53 5.06 9.91
CA SER A 225 1.06 6.20 9.11
C SER A 225 -0.09 5.85 8.15
N GLY A 226 -0.33 4.57 7.85
CA GLY A 226 -1.19 4.12 6.75
C GLY A 226 -0.44 3.90 5.43
N LEU A 227 0.90 3.94 5.44
CA LEU A 227 1.73 3.55 4.30
C LEU A 227 1.79 2.03 4.24
N HIS A 228 1.62 1.44 3.05
CA HIS A 228 1.98 0.04 2.83
C HIS A 228 3.42 -0.08 2.34
N VAL A 229 4.10 -1.14 2.75
CA VAL A 229 5.50 -1.37 2.45
C VAL A 229 5.69 -2.79 1.96
N LEU A 230 6.24 -2.93 0.78
CA LEU A 230 6.72 -4.22 0.28
C LEU A 230 8.25 -4.24 0.40
N ALA A 231 8.74 -4.96 1.40
CA ALA A 231 10.14 -4.92 1.81
C ALA A 231 11.05 -5.73 0.88
N ALA A 232 12.30 -5.28 0.77
CA ALA A 232 13.38 -6.04 0.15
C ALA A 232 13.63 -7.35 0.93
N PRO A 233 14.22 -8.37 0.30
CA PRO A 233 14.62 -9.60 0.97
C PRO A 233 15.57 -9.32 2.15
N ALA A 234 15.43 -10.10 3.23
CA ALA A 234 16.26 -9.94 4.44
C ALA A 234 17.73 -10.33 4.24
N ALA A 235 18.03 -11.15 3.23
CA ALA A 235 19.36 -11.64 2.92
C ALA A 235 19.73 -11.32 1.45
N PRO A 236 20.93 -10.77 1.17
CA PRO A 236 21.31 -10.33 -0.18
C PRO A 236 21.23 -11.44 -1.24
N GLU A 237 21.52 -12.69 -0.88
CA GLU A 237 21.44 -13.85 -1.79
C GLU A 237 20.01 -14.13 -2.27
N SER A 238 19.00 -13.71 -1.49
CA SER A 238 17.60 -13.83 -1.87
C SER A 238 17.18 -12.77 -2.88
N ALA A 239 18.02 -11.78 -3.20
CA ALA A 239 17.77 -10.83 -4.27
C ALA A 239 17.78 -11.49 -5.65
N GLU A 240 18.56 -12.56 -5.84
CA GLU A 240 18.77 -13.22 -7.14
C GLU A 240 17.51 -13.92 -7.68
N ILE A 241 16.56 -14.28 -6.80
CA ILE A 241 15.28 -14.87 -7.22
C ILE A 241 14.33 -13.83 -7.85
N VAL A 242 14.57 -12.54 -7.60
CA VAL A 242 13.75 -11.46 -8.12
C VAL A 242 14.30 -11.06 -9.49
N THR A 243 13.54 -11.41 -10.53
CA THR A 243 13.89 -11.15 -11.94
C THR A 243 13.22 -9.87 -12.44
N PRO A 244 13.68 -9.29 -13.57
CA PRO A 244 12.99 -8.16 -14.20
C PRO A 244 11.52 -8.45 -14.53
N ALA A 245 11.20 -9.68 -14.96
CA ALA A 245 9.83 -10.09 -15.25
C ALA A 245 8.95 -10.09 -13.99
N HIS A 246 9.50 -10.50 -12.83
CA HIS A 246 8.80 -10.40 -11.56
C HIS A 246 8.53 -8.95 -11.18
N VAL A 247 9.52 -8.05 -11.32
CA VAL A 247 9.35 -6.62 -11.05
C VAL A 247 8.24 -6.03 -11.92
N ALA A 248 8.25 -6.28 -13.22
CA ALA A 248 7.22 -5.80 -14.14
C ALA A 248 5.81 -6.25 -13.73
N LEU A 249 5.66 -7.52 -13.37
CA LEU A 249 4.38 -8.09 -12.96
C LEU A 249 3.90 -7.51 -11.62
N ILE A 250 4.78 -7.45 -10.61
CA ILE A 250 4.46 -6.88 -9.30
C ILE A 250 4.01 -5.42 -9.43
N LEU A 251 4.75 -4.60 -10.18
CA LEU A 251 4.41 -3.19 -10.37
C LEU A 251 3.08 -3.01 -11.10
N LYS A 252 2.81 -3.84 -12.11
CA LYS A 252 1.52 -3.86 -12.82
C LYS A 252 0.36 -4.18 -11.86
N THR A 253 0.49 -5.23 -11.06
CA THR A 253 -0.55 -5.66 -10.11
C THR A 253 -0.75 -4.65 -8.98
N LEU A 254 0.33 -4.03 -8.49
CA LEU A 254 0.25 -2.96 -7.50
C LEU A 254 -0.56 -1.76 -8.00
N LEU A 255 -0.43 -1.41 -9.28
CA LEU A 255 -1.23 -0.34 -9.86
C LEU A 255 -2.72 -0.63 -9.86
N GLU A 256 -3.16 -1.88 -9.78
CA GLU A 256 -4.59 -2.20 -9.66
C GLU A 256 -5.13 -1.96 -8.25
N GLY A 257 -4.30 -2.18 -7.22
CA GLY A 257 -4.67 -2.07 -5.80
C GLY A 257 -4.32 -0.75 -5.13
N TYR A 258 -3.42 0.07 -5.69
CA TYR A 258 -2.90 1.30 -5.07
C TYR A 258 -3.09 2.53 -5.98
N ASP A 259 -3.30 3.69 -5.34
CA ASP A 259 -3.38 4.98 -6.07
C ASP A 259 -1.98 5.55 -6.34
N MET A 260 -1.02 5.27 -5.45
CA MET A 260 0.35 5.76 -5.56
C MET A 260 1.33 4.66 -5.21
N VAL A 261 2.28 4.43 -6.11
CA VAL A 261 3.37 3.46 -5.96
C VAL A 261 4.68 4.22 -5.95
N VAL A 262 5.38 4.19 -4.82
CA VAL A 262 6.73 4.74 -4.68
C VAL A 262 7.71 3.59 -4.72
N ILE A 263 8.76 3.72 -5.52
CA ILE A 263 9.77 2.68 -5.68
C ILE A 263 11.10 3.23 -5.18
N ASP A 264 11.69 2.59 -4.18
CA ASP A 264 13.11 2.76 -3.89
C ASP A 264 13.89 1.83 -4.82
N ALA A 265 14.53 2.38 -5.85
CA ALA A 265 15.31 1.63 -6.83
C ALA A 265 16.79 1.53 -6.43
N GLY A 266 17.20 2.10 -5.29
CA GLY A 266 18.57 2.08 -4.82
C GLY A 266 19.54 2.80 -5.78
N SER A 267 20.66 2.15 -6.07
CA SER A 267 21.75 2.72 -6.88
C SER A 267 22.39 1.77 -7.90
N THR A 268 21.87 0.55 -8.02
CA THR A 268 22.40 -0.46 -8.94
C THR A 268 21.74 -0.29 -10.30
N LEU A 269 22.54 -0.15 -11.36
CA LEU A 269 22.05 -0.14 -12.74
C LEU A 269 22.11 -1.56 -13.31
N ASP A 270 20.98 -2.25 -13.27
CA ASP A 270 20.80 -3.59 -13.84
C ASP A 270 19.48 -3.66 -14.62
N GLU A 271 19.14 -4.83 -15.18
CA GLU A 271 17.90 -5.01 -15.94
C GLU A 271 16.63 -4.71 -15.12
N ARG A 272 16.65 -4.91 -13.80
CA ARG A 272 15.51 -4.57 -12.93
C ARG A 272 15.35 -3.05 -12.82
N ALA A 273 16.45 -2.33 -12.67
CA ALA A 273 16.41 -0.86 -12.68
C ALA A 273 15.83 -0.31 -13.99
N LEU A 274 16.16 -0.93 -15.13
CA LEU A 274 15.58 -0.55 -16.43
C LEU A 274 14.07 -0.82 -16.46
N THR A 275 13.62 -1.98 -15.98
CA THR A 275 12.18 -2.28 -15.85
C THR A 275 11.46 -1.27 -14.94
N ILE A 276 12.10 -0.84 -13.85
CA ILE A 276 11.56 0.21 -12.98
C ILE A 276 11.42 1.52 -13.75
N PHE A 277 12.43 1.93 -14.52
CA PHE A 277 12.38 3.15 -15.31
C PHE A 277 11.29 3.11 -16.39
N GLU A 278 11.11 1.96 -17.05
CA GLU A 278 10.04 1.77 -18.04
C GLU A 278 8.63 1.84 -17.41
N ALA A 279 8.47 1.34 -16.18
CA ALA A 279 7.19 1.35 -15.48
C ALA A 279 6.88 2.68 -14.76
N ALA A 280 7.89 3.51 -14.51
CA ALA A 280 7.74 4.76 -13.76
C ALA A 280 7.22 5.91 -14.63
N GLU A 281 6.25 6.66 -14.12
CA GLU A 281 5.77 7.90 -14.76
C GLU A 281 6.74 9.06 -14.56
N ALA A 282 7.48 9.05 -13.45
CA ALA A 282 8.53 9.99 -13.17
C ALA A 282 9.63 9.34 -12.33
N VAL A 283 10.86 9.81 -12.53
CA VAL A 283 12.03 9.37 -11.76
C VAL A 283 12.57 10.57 -10.99
N LEU A 284 12.64 10.43 -9.66
CA LEU A 284 13.34 11.34 -8.79
C LEU A 284 14.79 10.92 -8.75
N LEU A 285 15.66 11.89 -9.00
CA LEU A 285 17.10 11.71 -9.07
C LEU A 285 17.76 12.56 -7.98
N PRO A 286 17.92 12.01 -6.75
CA PRO A 286 18.73 12.62 -5.73
C PRO A 286 20.19 12.74 -6.17
N ILE A 287 20.77 13.91 -5.92
CA ILE A 287 22.15 14.22 -6.25
C ILE A 287 22.79 15.04 -5.14
N THR A 288 24.06 14.79 -4.87
CA THR A 288 24.87 15.62 -3.96
C THR A 288 25.71 16.63 -4.77
N PRO A 289 26.06 17.80 -4.22
CA PRO A 289 26.91 18.80 -4.87
C PRO A 289 28.39 18.37 -4.91
N GLU A 290 28.65 17.16 -5.41
CA GLU A 290 29.97 16.56 -5.55
C GLU A 290 30.23 16.24 -7.02
N ILE A 291 31.44 16.54 -7.52
CA ILE A 291 31.81 16.28 -8.92
C ILE A 291 31.65 14.80 -9.30
N GLY A 292 31.96 13.87 -8.39
CA GLY A 292 31.78 12.44 -8.62
C GLY A 292 30.31 12.04 -8.81
N ALA A 293 29.41 12.61 -8.02
CA ALA A 293 27.97 12.37 -8.12
C ALA A 293 27.40 12.96 -9.43
N LEU A 294 27.83 14.17 -9.78
CA LEU A 294 27.50 14.82 -11.05
C LEU A 294 27.93 13.97 -12.25
N LYS A 295 29.19 13.55 -12.30
CA LYS A 295 29.69 12.69 -13.39
C LYS A 295 28.92 11.38 -13.52
N ALA A 296 28.63 10.71 -12.40
CA ALA A 296 27.83 9.48 -12.42
C ALA A 296 26.41 9.73 -12.92
N MET A 297 25.78 10.84 -12.53
CA MET A 297 24.45 11.21 -13.01
C MET A 297 24.45 11.52 -14.51
N HIS A 298 25.46 12.22 -15.02
CA HIS A 298 25.57 12.48 -16.46
C HIS A 298 25.69 11.18 -17.27
N ALA A 299 26.57 10.28 -16.84
CA ALA A 299 26.74 8.98 -17.50
C ALA A 299 25.44 8.16 -17.50
N LEU A 300 24.65 8.21 -16.42
CA LEU A 300 23.32 7.60 -16.39
C LEU A 300 22.38 8.23 -17.42
N LEU A 301 22.29 9.56 -17.48
CA LEU A 301 21.39 10.26 -18.40
C LEU A 301 21.76 10.01 -19.86
N GLU A 302 23.05 9.99 -20.20
CA GLU A 302 23.55 9.61 -21.52
C GLU A 302 23.14 8.17 -21.86
N TYR A 303 23.41 7.23 -20.96
CA TYR A 303 23.03 5.83 -21.13
C TYR A 303 21.52 5.64 -21.35
N LEU A 304 20.67 6.28 -20.54
CA LEU A 304 19.21 6.20 -20.68
C LEU A 304 18.71 6.84 -21.99
N SER A 305 19.38 7.92 -22.44
CA SER A 305 19.08 8.55 -23.72
C SER A 305 19.42 7.64 -24.90
N GLU A 306 20.55 6.93 -24.84
CA GLU A 306 20.98 5.98 -25.88
C GLU A 306 20.14 4.70 -25.90
N ALA A 307 19.74 4.21 -24.72
CA ALA A 307 18.89 3.02 -24.56
C ALA A 307 17.45 3.21 -25.09
N GLY A 308 17.08 4.43 -25.51
CA GLY A 308 15.78 4.70 -26.11
C GLY A 308 14.65 4.77 -25.08
N THR A 309 14.95 5.02 -23.80
CA THR A 309 13.94 5.30 -22.77
C THR A 309 13.43 6.74 -22.94
N ILE A 310 12.79 7.00 -24.09
CA ILE A 310 12.32 8.31 -24.54
C ILE A 310 11.18 8.77 -23.62
N GLY A 311 11.36 9.93 -22.97
CA GLY A 311 10.27 10.61 -22.26
C GLY A 311 10.23 10.43 -20.73
N LEU A 312 11.26 9.83 -20.12
CA LEU A 312 11.41 9.78 -18.66
C LEU A 312 11.34 11.18 -18.03
N LYS A 313 10.27 11.46 -17.28
CA LYS A 313 10.14 12.71 -16.54
C LYS A 313 11.09 12.68 -15.33
N SER A 314 12.29 13.22 -15.54
CA SER A 314 13.33 13.31 -14.51
C SER A 314 13.11 14.53 -13.61
N THR A 315 13.11 14.32 -12.30
CA THR A 315 13.02 15.37 -11.28
C THR A 315 14.26 15.34 -10.41
N PHE A 316 15.10 16.37 -10.48
CA PHE A 316 16.33 16.43 -9.70
C PHE A 316 16.09 16.98 -8.29
N VAL A 317 16.70 16.34 -7.30
CA VAL A 317 16.68 16.78 -5.89
C VAL A 317 18.11 16.95 -5.43
N LEU A 318 18.49 18.18 -5.07
CA LEU A 318 19.83 18.44 -4.56
C LEU A 318 19.85 18.19 -3.05
N ASN A 319 20.61 17.20 -2.60
CA ASN A 319 20.71 16.82 -1.20
C ASN A 319 22.07 17.24 -0.62
N TYR A 320 22.04 18.16 0.34
CA TYR A 320 23.22 18.69 1.00
C TYR A 320 23.64 17.77 2.16
N LEU A 321 24.58 16.87 1.91
CA LEU A 321 25.08 15.92 2.93
C LEU A 321 26.25 16.44 3.77
N PHE A 322 26.85 17.56 3.37
CA PHE A 322 28.03 18.12 4.03
C PHE A 322 27.77 19.56 4.47
N ALA A 323 28.42 19.98 5.56
CA ALA A 323 28.25 21.33 6.12
C ALA A 323 28.80 22.45 5.23
N ARG A 324 29.65 22.11 4.25
CA ARG A 324 30.32 23.06 3.36
C ARG A 324 30.29 22.54 1.95
N ASP A 325 29.71 23.31 1.05
CA ASP A 325 29.63 22.99 -0.36
C ASP A 325 30.56 23.89 -1.17
N ILE A 326 31.31 23.26 -2.05
CA ILE A 326 32.20 23.96 -2.99
C ILE A 326 31.48 24.21 -4.31
N VAL A 327 30.59 23.29 -4.70
CA VAL A 327 29.81 23.37 -5.94
C VAL A 327 28.48 24.07 -5.67
N LYS A 328 28.18 25.13 -6.42
CA LYS A 328 26.95 25.90 -6.25
C LYS A 328 25.80 25.28 -7.06
N LEU A 329 24.56 25.53 -6.64
CA LEU A 329 23.35 25.10 -7.35
C LEU A 329 23.39 25.44 -8.84
N ARG A 330 23.81 26.67 -9.20
CA ARG A 330 23.92 27.08 -10.60
C ARG A 330 24.85 26.17 -11.42
N ASP A 331 25.95 25.74 -10.83
CA ASP A 331 26.93 24.87 -11.51
C ASP A 331 26.36 23.45 -11.66
N VAL A 332 25.62 22.97 -10.65
CA VAL A 332 24.85 21.71 -10.72
C VAL A 332 23.82 21.76 -11.85
N GLU A 333 22.97 22.77 -11.89
CA GLU A 333 21.93 22.90 -12.93
C GLU A 333 22.51 23.05 -14.33
N ASN A 334 23.57 23.83 -14.48
CA ASN A 334 24.29 23.95 -15.77
C ASN A 334 24.85 22.60 -16.23
N PHE A 335 25.40 21.82 -15.30
CA PHE A 335 25.96 20.51 -15.59
C PHE A 335 24.87 19.48 -15.95
N LEU A 336 23.73 19.50 -15.26
CA LEU A 336 22.59 18.62 -15.52
C LEU A 336 21.80 19.02 -16.77
N GLY A 337 21.94 20.27 -17.23
CA GLY A 337 21.10 20.83 -18.29
C GLY A 337 19.62 20.97 -17.88
N SER A 338 19.32 20.89 -16.58
CA SER A 338 17.97 20.88 -16.03
C SER A 338 17.92 21.57 -14.67
N LYS A 339 16.73 22.00 -14.27
CA LYS A 339 16.48 22.64 -12.98
C LYS A 339 16.35 21.62 -11.86
N VAL A 340 16.86 21.99 -10.69
CA VAL A 340 16.61 21.24 -9.46
C VAL A 340 15.23 21.65 -8.93
N ALA A 341 14.40 20.66 -8.61
CA ALA A 341 13.05 20.92 -8.12
C ALA A 341 13.05 21.38 -6.65
N VAL A 342 13.89 20.73 -5.82
CA VAL A 342 13.97 20.96 -4.38
C VAL A 342 15.41 20.78 -3.90
N GLU A 343 15.83 21.65 -2.98
CA GLU A 343 17.06 21.52 -2.20
C GLU A 343 16.73 20.99 -0.80
N LEU A 344 17.35 19.89 -0.39
CA LEU A 344 17.27 19.34 0.96
C LEU A 344 18.46 19.84 1.78
N PRO A 345 18.21 20.52 2.92
CA PRO A 345 19.27 21.18 3.67
C PRO A 345 20.15 20.17 4.41
N TYR A 346 21.39 20.56 4.65
CA TYR A 346 22.27 19.84 5.56
C TYR A 346 21.80 20.00 7.00
N ASP A 347 21.54 18.87 7.66
CA ASP A 347 21.32 18.80 9.11
C ASP A 347 21.88 17.47 9.65
N ALA A 348 23.09 17.50 10.21
CA ALA A 348 23.78 16.30 10.66
C ALA A 348 22.98 15.51 11.72
N PHE A 349 22.24 16.20 12.58
CA PHE A 349 21.55 15.56 13.69
C PHE A 349 20.19 15.03 13.24
N LEU A 350 19.41 15.82 12.50
CA LEU A 350 18.06 15.44 12.10
C LEU A 350 18.02 14.17 11.26
N TYR A 351 18.85 14.09 10.21
CA TYR A 351 18.87 12.93 9.32
C TYR A 351 19.39 11.68 10.04
N LEU A 352 20.46 11.82 10.84
CA LEU A 352 21.00 10.71 11.62
C LEU A 352 20.00 10.20 12.67
N LYS A 353 19.31 11.12 13.35
CA LYS A 353 18.27 10.79 14.32
C LYS A 353 17.12 10.03 13.64
N ALA A 354 16.61 10.53 12.53
CA ALA A 354 15.52 9.90 11.79
C ALA A 354 15.86 8.46 11.37
N VAL A 355 17.08 8.24 10.85
CA VAL A 355 17.55 6.90 10.44
C VAL A 355 17.69 5.96 11.64
N ASN A 356 18.31 6.42 12.74
CA ASN A 356 18.60 5.57 13.90
C ASN A 356 17.37 5.27 14.77
N GLU A 357 16.39 6.17 14.80
CA GLU A 357 15.13 5.96 15.51
C GLU A 357 14.07 5.25 14.64
N GLY A 358 14.31 5.14 13.33
CA GLY A 358 13.34 4.62 12.37
C GLY A 358 12.07 5.47 12.30
N ILE A 359 12.21 6.78 12.54
CA ILE A 359 11.12 7.75 12.49
C ILE A 359 11.41 8.72 11.33
N PRO A 360 10.64 8.67 10.24
CA PRO A 360 10.84 9.57 9.11
C PRO A 360 10.77 11.05 9.48
N ILE A 361 11.53 11.88 8.76
CA ILE A 361 11.68 13.32 9.04
C ILE A 361 10.33 14.04 8.99
N VAL A 362 9.48 13.70 8.01
CA VAL A 362 8.16 14.33 7.83
C VAL A 362 7.21 14.08 9.01
N THR A 363 7.41 12.99 9.77
CA THR A 363 6.62 12.66 10.97
C THR A 363 7.31 13.06 12.28
N GLY A 364 8.62 12.80 12.38
CA GLY A 364 9.42 13.03 13.59
C GLY A 364 9.82 14.49 13.79
N ALA A 365 9.91 15.28 12.72
CA ALA A 365 10.24 16.69 12.76
C ALA A 365 9.46 17.50 11.69
N PRO A 366 8.11 17.52 11.75
CA PRO A 366 7.26 18.10 10.70
C PRO A 366 7.44 19.60 10.50
N ARG A 367 8.00 20.30 11.50
CA ARG A 367 8.31 21.74 11.45
C ARG A 367 9.74 22.05 10.98
N SER A 368 10.55 21.04 10.66
CA SER A 368 11.90 21.24 10.14
C SER A 368 11.86 21.69 8.69
N VAL A 369 12.90 22.43 8.26
CA VAL A 369 13.06 22.83 6.85
C VAL A 369 13.13 21.59 5.95
N ALA A 370 13.81 20.52 6.39
CA ALA A 370 13.87 19.28 5.64
C ALA A 370 12.48 18.65 5.41
N ALA A 371 11.62 18.60 6.44
CA ALA A 371 10.26 18.09 6.31
C ALA A 371 9.42 18.92 5.33
N GLU A 372 9.47 20.26 5.43
CA GLU A 372 8.79 21.17 4.50
C GLU A 372 9.22 20.91 3.05
N ARG A 373 10.53 20.75 2.81
CA ARG A 373 11.09 20.49 1.49
C ARG A 373 10.68 19.11 0.95
N LEU A 374 10.64 18.08 1.79
CA LEU A 374 10.18 16.73 1.42
C LEU A 374 8.69 16.68 1.09
N VAL A 375 7.86 17.40 1.87
CA VAL A 375 6.44 17.60 1.59
C VAL A 375 6.23 18.30 0.25
N LYS A 376 6.95 19.41 0.01
CA LYS A 376 6.90 20.11 -1.27
C LYS A 376 7.32 19.22 -2.44
N LEU A 377 8.38 18.43 -2.25
CA LEU A 377 8.83 17.47 -3.25
C LEU A 377 7.74 16.47 -3.59
N ALA A 378 7.11 15.85 -2.58
CA ALA A 378 5.98 14.95 -2.77
C ALA A 378 4.83 15.61 -3.54
N ALA A 379 4.45 16.85 -3.21
CA ALA A 379 3.43 17.60 -3.95
C ALA A 379 3.78 17.77 -5.44
N ILE A 380 5.04 18.10 -5.76
CA ILE A 380 5.52 18.24 -7.14
C ILE A 380 5.42 16.91 -7.90
N VAL A 381 5.89 15.81 -7.31
CA VAL A 381 6.05 14.54 -8.04
C VAL A 381 4.75 13.77 -8.19
N PHE A 382 3.85 13.86 -7.21
CA PHE A 382 2.51 13.29 -7.31
C PHE A 382 1.50 14.23 -7.99
N ALA A 383 1.91 15.46 -8.32
CA ALA A 383 1.05 16.52 -8.86
C ALA A 383 -0.17 16.81 -7.95
N LEU A 384 0.09 16.93 -6.65
CA LEU A 384 -0.88 17.20 -5.59
C LEU A 384 -0.82 18.68 -5.19
N GLY A 385 -1.89 19.22 -4.60
CA GLY A 385 -1.82 20.50 -3.91
C GLY A 385 -0.94 20.37 -2.66
N GLU A 386 -0.23 21.43 -2.24
CA GLU A 386 0.58 21.38 -1.01
C GLU A 386 -0.25 21.07 0.25
N GLN A 387 -1.55 21.41 0.24
CA GLN A 387 -2.50 21.05 1.31
C GLN A 387 -2.86 19.56 1.33
N ASP A 388 -2.54 18.85 0.23
CA ASP A 388 -2.84 17.43 0.06
C ASP A 388 -1.70 16.50 0.50
N VAL A 389 -0.62 17.11 0.97
CA VAL A 389 0.62 16.45 1.34
C VAL A 389 1.02 16.97 2.73
N ALA A 390 0.35 16.54 3.79
CA ALA A 390 0.60 17.04 5.14
C ALA A 390 0.48 15.93 6.18
N VAL A 391 1.57 15.65 6.89
CA VAL A 391 1.59 14.55 7.87
C VAL A 391 1.29 15.10 9.26
N ALA A 392 0.33 14.46 9.96
CA ALA A 392 0.10 14.73 11.38
C ALA A 392 1.33 14.25 12.19
N PRO A 393 1.76 14.99 13.23
CA PRO A 393 2.85 14.55 14.09
C PRO A 393 2.50 13.19 14.72
N VAL A 394 3.45 12.26 14.71
CA VAL A 394 3.31 11.01 15.47
C VAL A 394 3.33 11.38 16.95
N ALA A 395 2.26 11.04 17.68
CA ALA A 395 2.30 11.12 19.13
C ALA A 395 3.44 10.23 19.60
N ALA A 396 4.45 10.81 20.26
CA ALA A 396 5.62 10.08 20.71
C ALA A 396 5.16 8.88 21.53
N ALA A 397 5.35 7.67 20.98
CA ALA A 397 5.28 6.45 21.75
C ALA A 397 6.51 6.47 22.68
N VAL A 398 6.37 7.16 23.81
CA VAL A 398 7.30 7.04 24.93
C VAL A 398 7.02 5.70 25.59
N GLU A 399 7.51 4.63 24.97
CA GLU A 399 8.12 3.56 25.74
C GLU A 399 9.61 3.64 25.47
N GLU A 400 10.36 4.07 26.48
CA GLU A 400 11.78 3.75 26.58
C GLU A 400 11.93 2.22 26.58
N ARG A 401 11.94 1.61 25.39
CA ARG A 401 12.50 0.28 25.23
C ARG A 401 13.99 0.44 25.42
N LYS A 402 14.41 0.23 26.67
CA LYS A 402 15.81 0.12 27.11
C LYS A 402 16.64 -0.46 25.98
N SER A 403 17.64 0.29 25.54
CA SER A 403 18.63 -0.07 24.52
C SER A 403 18.93 -1.57 24.55
N GLY A 404 18.21 -2.34 23.73
CA GLY A 404 18.48 -3.73 23.50
C GLY A 404 19.72 -3.78 22.64
N SER A 405 20.84 -4.19 23.24
CA SER A 405 22.12 -4.42 22.59
C SER A 405 21.95 -5.02 21.18
N PHE A 406 22.16 -4.20 20.15
CA PHE A 406 22.23 -4.60 18.73
C PHE A 406 23.32 -5.66 18.46
N PHE A 407 24.22 -5.91 19.40
CA PHE A 407 25.17 -7.01 19.36
C PHE A 407 24.72 -8.20 20.21
N ARG A 408 23.84 -9.04 19.68
CA ARG A 408 23.79 -10.45 20.12
C ARG A 408 24.77 -11.22 19.26
N ARG A 409 26.00 -11.39 19.77
CA ARG A 409 27.00 -12.32 19.23
C ARG A 409 26.36 -13.71 19.09
N ARG A 410 26.20 -14.21 17.87
CA ARG A 410 26.11 -15.65 17.61
C ARG A 410 27.46 -16.25 18.01
N ARG A 411 27.44 -17.15 19.00
CA ARG A 411 28.47 -18.18 19.16
C ARG A 411 28.03 -19.40 18.38
#